data_AF-M0LE18-F1
#
_entry.id   AF-M0LE18-F1
#
_cell.length_a   1.000
_cell.length_b   1.000
_cell.length_c   1.000
_cell.angle_alpha   90.00
_cell.angle_beta   90.00
_cell.angle_gamma   90.00
#
_symmetry.space_group_name_H-M   'P 1'
#
loop_
_entity.id
_entity.type
_entity.pdbx_description
1 polymer ?
#
loop_
_entity_poly.entity_id
_entity_poly.type
_entity_poly.pdbx_seq_one_letter_code
_entity_poly.pdbx_strand_id
1 'polypeptide(L)'
;NYRDGHEFADLRLVVDDPDEIVPHRTVYAGEEFALRIDIDARGQPSARLGSRPWRSWASAWNRLEAHPLETAHDKYDMVLDGNLRRIGSWSAALQYIEDFREVFDE
;
A
#
# COMPACT_ATOMS: atom_id res chain seq x y z
N ASN A 1 -9.88 -13.81 6.64
CA ASN A 1 -10.28 -12.47 7.16
C ASN A 1 -11.77 -12.43 7.46
N TYR A 2 -12.66 -12.16 6.49
CA TYR A 2 -14.10 -12.06 6.78
C TYR A 2 -14.76 -13.37 7.22
N ARG A 3 -14.34 -14.51 6.66
CA ARG A 3 -14.85 -15.84 7.04
C ARG A 3 -14.42 -16.26 8.45
N ASP A 4 -13.42 -15.59 9.01
CA ASP A 4 -12.85 -15.87 10.33
C ASP A 4 -13.40 -14.90 11.40
N GLY A 5 -14.41 -14.08 11.06
CA GLY A 5 -15.08 -13.16 11.99
C GLY A 5 -14.39 -11.81 12.18
N HIS A 6 -13.35 -11.50 11.41
CA HIS A 6 -12.66 -10.20 11.51
C HIS A 6 -13.44 -9.09 10.82
N GLU A 7 -13.50 -7.94 11.48
CA GLU A 7 -14.09 -6.74 10.90
C GLU A 7 -13.06 -6.00 10.04
N PHE A 8 -13.55 -5.14 9.16
CA PHE A 8 -12.66 -4.31 8.32
C PHE A 8 -11.72 -3.43 9.15
N ALA A 9 -12.16 -3.05 10.36
CA ALA A 9 -11.36 -2.24 11.28
C ALA A 9 -10.07 -2.94 11.74
N ASP A 10 -10.04 -4.27 11.69
CA ASP A 10 -8.89 -5.10 12.06
C ASP A 10 -7.88 -5.24 10.92
N LEU A 11 -8.27 -4.85 9.69
CA LEU A 11 -7.43 -4.97 8.52
C LEU A 11 -6.35 -3.89 8.48
N ARG A 12 -5.24 -4.28 7.88
CA ARG A 12 -4.06 -3.46 7.65
C ARG A 12 -3.69 -3.49 6.18
N LEU A 13 -3.19 -2.37 5.68
CA LEU A 13 -2.34 -2.35 4.50
C LEU A 13 -0.94 -2.78 4.95
N VAL A 14 -0.41 -3.85 4.36
CA VAL A 14 0.91 -4.40 4.65
C VAL A 14 1.77 -4.22 3.40
N VAL A 15 3.01 -3.80 3.62
CA VAL A 15 4.05 -3.73 2.60
C VAL A 15 4.82 -5.05 2.67
N ASP A 16 4.72 -5.88 1.64
CA ASP A 16 5.47 -7.13 1.54
C ASP A 16 6.59 -6.99 0.49
N ASP A 17 7.55 -7.92 0.53
CA ASP A 17 8.58 -8.06 -0.50
C ASP A 17 7.93 -8.32 -1.89
N PRO A 18 8.55 -7.91 -3.01
CA PRO A 18 7.94 -7.96 -4.34
C PRO A 18 7.51 -9.37 -4.80
N ASP A 19 8.19 -10.41 -4.31
CA ASP A 19 7.89 -11.81 -4.65
C ASP A 19 6.82 -12.47 -3.73
N GLU A 20 6.42 -11.81 -2.64
CA GLU A 20 5.45 -12.36 -1.69
C GLU A 20 4.01 -12.12 -2.17
N ILE A 21 3.46 -13.12 -2.85
CA ILE A 21 2.07 -13.10 -3.33
C ILE A 21 1.20 -13.98 -2.44
N VAL A 22 0.27 -13.36 -1.71
CA VAL A 22 -0.75 -14.05 -0.91
C VAL A 22 -2.08 -14.03 -1.67
N PRO A 23 -2.55 -15.19 -2.17
CA PRO A 23 -3.77 -15.26 -2.97
C PRO A 23 -4.97 -14.60 -2.28
N HIS A 24 -5.72 -13.82 -3.05
CA HIS A 24 -6.92 -13.10 -2.63
C HIS A 24 -6.72 -12.03 -1.55
N ARG A 25 -5.46 -11.70 -1.19
CA ARG A 25 -5.13 -10.65 -0.21
C ARG A 25 -4.15 -9.62 -0.77
N THR A 26 -3.25 -10.02 -1.66
CA THR A 26 -2.39 -9.10 -2.40
C THR A 26 -3.26 -8.25 -3.34
N VAL A 27 -3.11 -6.92 -3.24
CA VAL A 27 -3.85 -5.91 -4.01
C VAL A 27 -2.96 -5.13 -4.96
N TYR A 28 -1.64 -5.24 -4.80
CA TYR A 28 -0.64 -4.70 -5.70
C TYR A 28 0.58 -5.63 -5.71
N ALA A 29 1.15 -5.87 -6.88
CA ALA A 29 2.39 -6.61 -7.06
C ALA A 29 3.24 -5.87 -8.10
N GLY A 30 4.35 -5.30 -7.67
CA GLY A 30 5.32 -4.65 -8.55
C GLY A 30 6.74 -5.10 -8.20
N GLU A 31 7.71 -4.64 -8.98
CA GLU A 31 9.09 -5.16 -8.91
C GLU A 31 9.83 -4.83 -7.61
N GLU A 32 9.49 -3.73 -6.95
CA GLU A 32 10.19 -3.31 -5.71
C GLU A 32 9.43 -3.68 -4.43
N PHE A 33 8.10 -3.79 -4.49
CA PHE A 33 7.27 -4.16 -3.34
C PHE A 33 5.89 -4.68 -3.77
N ALA A 34 5.28 -5.44 -2.87
CA ALA A 34 3.89 -5.84 -2.96
C ALA A 34 3.06 -5.17 -1.84
N LEU A 35 1.75 -5.01 -2.08
CA LEU A 35 0.81 -4.57 -1.05
C LEU A 35 -0.24 -5.62 -0.81
N ARG A 36 -0.50 -5.90 0.47
CA ARG A 36 -1.49 -6.87 0.90
C ARG A 36 -2.45 -6.26 1.92
N ILE A 37 -3.70 -6.72 1.89
CA ILE A 37 -4.66 -6.44 2.94
C ILE A 37 -4.80 -7.65 3.87
N ASP A 38 -4.36 -7.49 5.12
CA ASP A 38 -4.38 -8.57 6.11
C ASP A 38 -4.59 -8.08 7.54
N ILE A 39 -4.96 -8.98 8.45
CA ILE A 39 -4.99 -8.72 9.89
C ILE A 39 -3.59 -8.78 10.50
N ASP A 40 -2.72 -9.62 9.93
CA ASP A 40 -1.38 -9.90 10.43
C ASP A 40 -0.33 -9.39 9.44
N ALA A 41 0.46 -8.44 9.93
CA ALA A 41 1.56 -7.85 9.21
C ALA A 41 2.81 -8.74 9.20
N ARG A 42 2.88 -9.79 10.04
CA ARG A 42 4.03 -10.72 10.08
C ARG A 42 5.39 -10.02 10.27
N GLY A 43 5.40 -8.91 10.99
CA GLY A 43 6.60 -8.08 11.22
C GLY A 43 6.92 -7.09 10.10
N GLN A 44 6.14 -7.07 9.01
CA GLN A 44 6.30 -6.11 7.93
C GLN A 44 5.69 -4.74 8.26
N PRO A 45 6.19 -3.66 7.63
CA PRO A 45 5.58 -2.33 7.75
C PRO A 45 4.09 -2.38 7.40
N SER A 46 3.26 -1.79 8.25
CA SER A 46 1.82 -1.82 8.04
C SER A 46 1.09 -0.60 8.58
N ALA A 47 -0.11 -0.36 8.07
CA ALA A 47 -1.02 0.68 8.57
C ALA A 47 -2.44 0.14 8.70
N ARG A 48 -3.11 0.40 9.83
CA ARG A 48 -4.51 0.02 10.03
C ARG A 48 -5.44 0.81 9.10
N LEU A 49 -6.39 0.11 8.47
CA LEU A 49 -7.43 0.74 7.65
C LEU A 49 -8.50 1.44 8.49
N GLY A 50 -8.79 0.92 9.69
CA GLY A 50 -9.66 1.52 10.69
C GLY A 50 -11.16 1.51 10.35
N SER A 51 -11.99 2.03 11.27
CA SER A 51 -13.46 1.87 11.23
C SER A 51 -14.25 3.05 10.64
N ARG A 52 -13.66 4.26 10.49
CA ARG A 52 -14.29 5.51 9.97
C ARG A 52 -13.42 6.15 8.86
N PRO A 53 -13.50 7.44 8.42
CA PRO A 53 -13.04 7.93 7.09
C PRO A 53 -11.54 7.77 6.75
N TRP A 54 -10.78 7.08 7.59
CA TRP A 54 -9.45 6.55 7.32
C TRP A 54 -9.41 5.44 6.26
N ARG A 55 -10.56 5.09 5.68
CA ARG A 55 -10.69 4.18 4.53
C ARG A 55 -10.16 4.74 3.21
N SER A 56 -9.61 5.94 3.18
CA SER A 56 -8.96 6.47 1.97
C SER A 56 -7.55 5.92 1.82
N TRP A 57 -7.10 5.79 0.57
CA TRP A 57 -5.71 5.43 0.27
C TRP A 57 -4.72 6.35 1.00
N ALA A 58 -4.86 7.67 0.81
CA ALA A 58 -3.99 8.66 1.46
C ALA A 58 -3.93 8.48 2.98
N SER A 59 -5.04 8.10 3.63
CA SER A 59 -5.06 7.84 5.06
C SER A 59 -4.23 6.62 5.46
N ALA A 60 -4.32 5.53 4.70
CA ALA A 60 -3.54 4.33 4.95
C ALA A 60 -2.06 4.57 4.65
N TRP A 61 -1.76 5.15 3.48
CA TRP A 61 -0.40 5.44 3.02
C TRP A 61 0.35 6.33 4.01
N ASN A 62 -0.23 7.47 4.43
CA ASN A 62 0.44 8.39 5.37
C ASN A 62 0.68 7.81 6.77
N ARG A 63 0.04 6.69 7.12
CA ARG A 63 0.18 6.03 8.44
C ARG A 63 1.09 4.81 8.40
N LEU A 64 1.68 4.48 7.26
CA LEU A 64 2.65 3.40 7.17
C LEU A 64 3.81 3.65 8.13
N GLU A 65 4.15 2.63 8.90
CA GLU A 65 5.27 2.68 9.86
C GLU A 65 6.62 2.89 9.15
N ALA A 66 6.75 2.36 7.93
CA ALA A 66 7.81 2.64 6.99
C ALA A 66 7.25 2.63 5.56
N HIS A 67 7.75 3.53 4.70
CA HIS A 67 7.36 3.59 3.30
C HIS A 67 8.32 2.75 2.43
N PRO A 68 7.83 2.06 1.39
CA PRO A 68 8.65 1.24 0.50
C PRO A 68 9.43 2.04 -0.55
N LEU A 69 9.36 3.38 -0.53
CA LEU A 69 9.96 4.26 -1.54
C LEU A 69 11.19 4.97 -0.95
N GLU A 70 12.28 5.05 -1.70
CA GLU A 70 13.57 5.64 -1.31
C GLU A 70 13.59 7.18 -1.49
N THR A 71 12.61 7.83 -0.88
CA THR A 71 12.36 9.29 -0.99
C THR A 71 13.49 10.20 -0.50
N ALA A 72 14.49 9.65 0.21
CA ALA A 72 15.62 10.42 0.74
C ALA A 72 16.65 10.77 -0.35
N HIS A 73 16.77 9.95 -1.40
CA HIS A 73 17.81 10.09 -2.41
C HIS A 73 17.30 9.92 -3.84
N ASP A 74 16.10 9.33 -4.03
CA ASP A 74 15.50 9.17 -5.34
C ASP A 74 14.38 10.21 -5.58
N LYS A 75 14.52 10.96 -6.69
CA LYS A 75 13.58 12.04 -7.05
C LYS A 75 12.27 11.49 -7.61
N TYR A 76 12.31 10.37 -8.32
CA TYR A 76 11.11 9.72 -8.87
C TYR A 76 10.25 9.19 -7.73
N ASP A 77 10.87 8.52 -6.76
CA ASP A 77 10.22 8.04 -5.55
C ASP A 77 9.65 9.17 -4.69
N MET A 78 10.37 10.28 -4.56
CA MET A 78 9.88 11.46 -3.86
C MET A 78 8.61 12.03 -4.53
N VAL A 79 8.57 12.06 -5.87
CA VAL A 79 7.39 12.52 -6.63
C VAL A 79 6.23 11.54 -6.47
N LEU A 80 6.49 10.24 -6.61
CA LEU A 80 5.51 9.17 -6.44
C LEU A 80 4.89 9.23 -5.04
N ASP A 81 5.71 9.22 -3.98
CA ASP A 81 5.24 9.31 -2.59
C ASP A 81 4.39 10.56 -2.35
N GLY A 82 4.85 11.72 -2.85
CA GLY A 82 4.10 12.96 -2.75
C GLY A 82 2.69 12.86 -3.35
N ASN A 83 2.57 12.26 -4.53
CA ASN A 83 1.27 12.10 -5.18
C ASN A 83 0.39 11.08 -4.46
N LEU A 84 0.95 9.94 -4.03
CA LEU A 84 0.23 8.93 -3.25
C LEU A 84 -0.32 9.46 -1.93
N ARG A 85 0.38 10.38 -1.27
CA ARG A 85 -0.12 11.03 -0.04
C ARG A 85 -1.39 11.87 -0.23
N ARG A 86 -1.75 12.22 -1.47
CA ARG A 86 -2.90 13.10 -1.80
C ARG A 86 -4.08 12.34 -2.39
N ILE A 87 -3.86 11.17 -2.98
CA ILE A 87 -4.92 10.40 -3.64
C ILE A 87 -5.83 9.75 -2.59
N GLY A 88 -7.12 10.06 -2.64
CA GLY A 88 -8.10 9.48 -1.71
C GLY A 88 -8.60 8.09 -2.12
N SER A 89 -8.76 7.85 -3.43
CA SER A 89 -9.34 6.61 -3.95
C SER A 89 -8.29 5.51 -4.07
N TRP A 90 -8.61 4.30 -3.61
CA TRP A 90 -7.73 3.13 -3.73
C TRP A 90 -7.45 2.76 -5.18
N SER A 91 -8.48 2.65 -6.01
CA SER A 91 -8.29 2.27 -7.42
C SER A 91 -7.43 3.29 -8.17
N ALA A 92 -7.64 4.59 -7.92
CA ALA A 92 -6.86 5.63 -8.56
C ALA A 92 -5.40 5.63 -8.10
N ALA A 93 -5.15 5.34 -6.82
CA ALA A 93 -3.78 5.26 -6.32
C ALA A 93 -3.04 4.04 -6.85
N LEU A 94 -3.68 2.88 -6.86
CA LEU A 94 -3.10 1.64 -7.40
C LEU A 94 -2.78 1.80 -8.89
N GLN A 95 -3.73 2.32 -9.68
CA GLN A 95 -3.48 2.61 -11.09
C GLN A 95 -2.36 3.64 -11.27
N TYR A 96 -2.32 4.67 -10.43
CA TYR A 96 -1.26 5.67 -10.50
C TYR A 96 0.14 5.08 -10.27
N ILE A 97 0.28 4.07 -9.40
CA ILE A 97 1.57 3.39 -9.20
C ILE A 97 1.97 2.63 -10.47
N GLU A 98 1.03 1.90 -11.08
CA GLU A 98 1.27 1.16 -12.33
C GLU A 98 1.68 2.10 -13.46
N ASP A 99 0.88 3.14 -13.71
CA ASP A 99 1.12 4.11 -14.78
C ASP A 99 2.44 4.87 -14.56
N PHE A 100 2.78 5.19 -13.30
CA PHE A 100 4.03 5.90 -12.99
C PHE A 100 5.24 5.00 -13.27
N ARG A 101 5.19 3.72 -12.84
CA ARG A 101 6.28 2.77 -13.09
C ARG A 101 6.47 2.47 -14.56
N GLU A 102 5.38 2.30 -15.34
CA GLU A 102 5.48 2.10 -16.79
C GLU A 102 6.24 3.24 -17.50
N VAL A 103 6.09 4.48 -17.02
CA VAL A 103 6.73 5.67 -17.62
C VAL A 103 8.20 5.83 -17.20
N PHE A 104 8.59 5.34 -16.02
CA PHE A 104 9.89 5.65 -15.42
C PHE A 104 10.83 4.46 -15.23
N ASP A 105 10.33 3.22 -15.35
CA ASP A 105 11.13 1.99 -15.30
C ASP A 105 11.53 1.47 -16.71
N GLU A 106 11.26 2.24 -17.77
CA GLU A 106 11.72 2.01 -19.16
C GLU A 106 13.21 2.33 -19.40
#